data_AF-A0A975CCA3-F1
#
_entry.id   AF-A0A975CCA3-F1
#
_cell.length_a   1.000
_cell.length_b   1.000
_cell.length_c   1.000
_cell.angle_alpha   90.00
_cell.angle_beta   90.00
_cell.angle_gamma   90.00
#
_symmetry.space_group_name_H-M   'P 1'
#
loop_
_entity.id
_entity.type
_entity.pdbx_description
1 polymer ?
#
loop_
_entity_poly.entity_id
_entity_poly.type
_entity_poly.pdbx_seq_one_letter_code
_entity_poly.pdbx_strand_id
1 'polypeptide(L)'
;MKKLLIIGGVVIALFVLIIVLTNLSNKTKLKDNPYGSKELEQSTIDLLGNKNYSNIVLPEDLMEKIKSGEPVTAYFFSPDCPYCMKMTPMLMPIAKEKGIHVYQYNMLEYKQEAAPYGITGWPALIQYEDGKEVGRMVGLPPEKPEEAIKEFFKEYTGK
;
A
#
# COMPACT_ATOMS: atom_id res chain seq x y z
N MET A 1 -34.38 -32.44 -17.15
CA MET A 1 -33.80 -32.80 -15.84
C MET A 1 -32.34 -33.24 -15.93
N LYS A 2 -31.97 -34.27 -16.69
CA LYS A 2 -30.56 -34.72 -16.80
C LYS A 2 -29.57 -33.64 -17.29
N LYS A 3 -29.96 -32.83 -18.28
CA LYS A 3 -29.13 -31.71 -18.78
C LYS A 3 -28.86 -30.64 -17.71
N LEU A 4 -29.84 -30.36 -16.83
CA LEU A 4 -29.69 -29.42 -15.72
C LEU A 4 -28.74 -29.95 -14.64
N LEU A 5 -28.75 -31.27 -14.38
CA LEU A 5 -27.81 -31.91 -13.45
C LEU A 5 -26.37 -31.90 -13.98
N ILE A 6 -26.19 -32.12 -15.29
CA ILE A 6 -24.88 -32.04 -15.95
C ILE A 6 -24.34 -30.61 -15.88
N ILE A 7 -25.17 -29.62 -16.22
CA ILE A 7 -24.78 -28.20 -16.13
C ILE A 7 -24.44 -27.83 -14.68
N GLY A 8 -25.26 -28.23 -13.71
CA GLY A 8 -24.99 -28.00 -12.29
C GLY A 8 -23.67 -28.63 -11.82
N GLY A 9 -23.40 -29.87 -12.24
CA GLY A 9 -22.14 -30.56 -11.94
C GLY A 9 -20.92 -29.86 -12.54
N VAL A 10 -21.02 -29.39 -13.80
CA VAL A 10 -19.94 -28.62 -14.45
C VAL A 10 -19.70 -27.30 -13.72
N VAL A 11 -20.76 -26.59 -13.34
CA VAL A 11 -20.65 -25.32 -12.60
C VAL A 11 -19.96 -25.55 -11.25
N ILE A 12 -20.36 -26.57 -10.50
CA ILE A 12 -19.72 -26.92 -9.21
C ILE A 12 -18.23 -27.25 -9.42
N ALA A 13 -17.90 -28.05 -10.43
CA ALA A 13 -16.52 -28.40 -10.73
C ALA A 13 -15.66 -27.17 -11.08
N LEU A 14 -16.23 -26.21 -11.82
CA LEU A 14 -15.56 -24.95 -12.13
C LEU A 14 -15.29 -24.12 -10.87
N PHE A 15 -16.27 -24.00 -9.96
CA PHE A 15 -16.06 -23.30 -8.69
C PHE A 15 -14.98 -23.95 -7.82
N VAL A 16 -15.01 -25.29 -7.69
CA VAL A 16 -13.98 -26.03 -6.95
C VAL A 16 -12.60 -25.81 -7.57
N LEU A 17 -12.51 -25.86 -8.90
CA LEU A 17 -11.26 -25.60 -9.60
C LEU A 17 -10.73 -24.19 -9.33
N ILE A 18 -11.59 -23.17 -9.40
CA ILE A 18 -11.22 -21.77 -9.10
C ILE A 18 -10.68 -21.65 -7.67
N ILE A 19 -11.38 -22.23 -6.69
CA ILE A 19 -10.95 -22.19 -5.27
C ILE A 19 -9.56 -22.82 -5.10
N VAL A 20 -9.33 -23.99 -5.72
CA VAL A 20 -8.02 -24.67 -5.64
C VAL A 20 -6.92 -23.81 -6.28
N LEU A 21 -7.17 -23.24 -7.46
CA LEU A 21 -6.21 -22.39 -8.15
C LEU A 21 -5.88 -21.11 -7.35
N THR A 22 -6.89 -20.47 -6.76
CA THR A 22 -6.70 -19.29 -5.90
C THR A 22 -5.86 -19.62 -4.67
N ASN A 23 -6.15 -20.72 -3.98
CA ASN A 23 -5.39 -21.14 -2.81
C ASN A 23 -3.92 -21.44 -3.15
N LEU A 24 -3.67 -22.09 -4.29
CA LEU A 24 -2.30 -22.35 -4.76
C LEU A 24 -1.57 -21.04 -5.08
N SER A 25 -2.20 -20.11 -5.78
CA SER A 25 -1.62 -18.80 -6.11
C SER A 25 -1.27 -17.99 -4.86
N ASN A 26 -2.19 -17.92 -3.90
CA ASN A 26 -2.00 -17.19 -2.65
C ASN A 26 -0.85 -17.78 -1.82
N LYS A 27 -0.75 -19.12 -1.73
CA LYS A 27 0.37 -19.77 -1.02
C LYS A 27 1.73 -19.39 -1.59
N THR A 28 1.85 -19.27 -2.91
CA THR A 28 3.10 -18.83 -3.55
C THR A 28 3.41 -17.36 -3.24
N LYS A 29 2.41 -16.47 -3.29
CA LYS A 29 2.59 -15.04 -3.00
C LYS A 29 2.97 -14.77 -1.54
N LEU A 30 2.47 -15.57 -0.61
CA LEU A 30 2.65 -15.36 0.83
C LEU A 30 4.01 -15.83 1.38
N LYS A 31 4.73 -16.70 0.65
CA LYS A 31 5.93 -17.38 1.17
C LYS A 31 7.01 -16.44 1.67
N ASP A 32 7.20 -15.29 1.02
CA ASP A 32 8.23 -14.29 1.34
C ASP A 32 7.65 -12.87 1.18
N ASN A 33 6.53 -12.61 1.85
CA ASN A 33 5.83 -11.33 1.75
C ASN A 33 6.44 -10.27 2.69
N PRO A 34 6.35 -8.95 2.36
CA PRO A 34 6.99 -7.90 3.15
C PRO A 34 6.20 -7.48 4.41
N TYR A 35 5.10 -8.16 4.73
CA TYR A 35 4.21 -7.85 5.86
C TYR A 35 4.47 -8.76 7.08
N GLY A 36 5.56 -9.54 7.05
CA GLY A 36 5.92 -10.47 8.13
C GLY A 36 5.07 -11.73 8.13
N SER A 37 4.73 -12.22 9.33
CA SER A 37 3.98 -13.48 9.54
C SER A 37 2.45 -13.32 9.54
N LYS A 38 1.95 -12.14 9.16
CA LYS A 38 0.52 -11.81 9.23
C LYS A 38 -0.29 -12.54 8.16
N GLU A 39 -1.50 -12.95 8.51
CA GLU A 39 -2.54 -13.32 7.54
C GLU A 39 -3.07 -12.05 6.88
N LEU A 40 -2.81 -11.90 5.58
CA LEU A 40 -3.10 -10.68 4.84
C LEU A 40 -4.51 -10.72 4.25
N GLU A 41 -5.11 -9.54 4.17
CA GLU A 41 -6.35 -9.35 3.41
C GLU A 41 -6.09 -9.61 1.91
N GLN A 42 -7.11 -10.14 1.21
CA GLN A 42 -6.94 -10.54 -0.19
C GLN A 42 -6.50 -9.38 -1.09
N SER A 43 -7.01 -8.18 -0.84
CA SER A 43 -6.65 -6.99 -1.61
C SER A 43 -5.18 -6.57 -1.38
N THR A 44 -4.60 -6.86 -0.21
CA THR A 44 -3.15 -6.74 0.03
C THR A 44 -2.39 -7.81 -0.74
N ILE A 45 -2.86 -9.06 -0.74
CA ILE A 45 -2.25 -10.18 -1.49
C ILE A 45 -2.21 -9.88 -3.00
N ASP A 46 -3.23 -9.21 -3.52
CA ASP A 46 -3.33 -8.84 -4.93
C ASP A 46 -2.29 -7.80 -5.35
N LEU A 47 -1.78 -7.00 -4.41
CA LEU A 47 -0.69 -6.04 -4.66
C LEU A 47 0.71 -6.66 -4.54
N LEU A 48 0.86 -7.88 -4.03
CA LEU A 48 2.17 -8.52 -3.93
C LEU A 48 2.80 -8.69 -5.32
N GLY A 49 4.04 -8.21 -5.47
CA GLY A 49 4.77 -8.18 -6.74
C GLY A 49 4.49 -6.96 -7.63
N ASN A 50 3.60 -6.05 -7.22
CA ASN A 50 3.38 -4.81 -7.94
C ASN A 50 4.55 -3.82 -7.71
N LYS A 51 5.15 -3.34 -8.81
CA LYS A 51 6.30 -2.41 -8.77
C LYS A 51 6.05 -1.09 -8.02
N ASN A 52 4.79 -0.67 -7.88
CA ASN A 52 4.43 0.57 -7.18
C ASN A 52 4.16 0.33 -5.69
N TYR A 53 4.18 -0.92 -5.21
CA TYR A 53 3.96 -1.30 -3.82
C TYR A 53 5.15 -2.12 -3.30
N SER A 54 6.36 -1.62 -3.56
CA SER A 54 7.62 -2.33 -3.31
C SER A 54 8.34 -1.90 -2.03
N ASN A 55 7.98 -0.76 -1.45
CA ASN A 55 8.69 -0.17 -0.31
C ASN A 55 7.85 -0.29 0.97
N ILE A 56 7.28 -1.47 1.20
CA ILE A 56 6.43 -1.72 2.37
C ILE A 56 7.28 -1.57 3.65
N VAL A 57 6.74 -0.87 4.65
CA VAL A 57 7.36 -0.69 5.96
C VAL A 57 6.47 -1.28 7.05
N LEU A 58 7.07 -1.99 8.00
CA LEU A 58 6.36 -2.49 9.18
C LEU A 58 6.19 -1.36 10.21
N PRO A 59 5.20 -1.45 11.12
CA PRO A 59 4.96 -0.39 12.10
C PRO A 59 6.15 -0.06 13.00
N GLU A 60 6.84 -1.07 13.51
CA GLU A 60 8.02 -0.90 14.37
C GLU A 60 9.16 -0.22 13.59
N ASP A 61 9.46 -0.72 12.39
CA ASP A 61 10.51 -0.18 11.53
C ASP A 61 10.29 1.29 11.16
N LEU A 62 9.04 1.68 10.83
CA LEU A 62 8.73 3.07 10.51
C LEU A 62 8.96 3.97 11.73
N MET A 63 8.51 3.53 12.91
CA MET A 63 8.70 4.27 14.15
C MET A 63 10.18 4.43 14.49
N GLU A 64 10.99 3.39 14.35
CA GLU A 64 12.44 3.44 14.59
C GLU A 64 13.14 4.40 13.62
N LYS A 65 12.77 4.36 12.34
CA LYS A 65 13.30 5.28 11.32
C LYS A 65 12.98 6.73 11.61
N ILE A 66 11.76 7.03 12.06
CA ILE A 66 11.41 8.40 12.46
C ILE A 66 12.24 8.80 13.68
N LYS A 67 12.36 7.92 14.69
CA LYS A 67 13.12 8.22 15.92
C LYS A 67 14.63 8.39 15.70
N SER A 68 15.20 7.86 14.62
CA SER A 68 16.62 8.04 14.31
C SER A 68 16.98 9.49 13.98
N GLY A 69 15.99 10.31 13.59
CA GLY A 69 16.17 11.69 13.16
C GLY A 69 16.50 11.85 11.68
N GLU A 70 16.76 10.75 10.96
CA GLU A 70 16.96 10.80 9.51
C GLU A 70 15.68 11.28 8.79
N PRO A 71 15.80 11.96 7.63
CA PRO A 71 14.63 12.34 6.84
C PRO A 71 13.84 11.11 6.39
N VAL A 72 12.54 11.09 6.71
CA VAL A 72 11.63 9.97 6.38
C VAL A 72 10.42 10.50 5.62
N THR A 73 10.24 10.01 4.39
CA THR A 73 8.98 10.18 3.66
C THR A 73 8.10 8.95 3.86
N ALA A 74 7.00 9.09 4.60
CA ALA A 74 6.04 8.03 4.86
C ALA A 74 4.76 8.22 4.03
N TYR A 75 4.27 7.15 3.40
CA TYR A 75 3.05 7.13 2.62
C TYR A 75 2.09 6.08 3.17
N PHE A 76 0.95 6.55 3.70
CA PHE A 76 -0.10 5.72 4.26
C PHE A 76 -1.15 5.46 3.20
N PHE A 77 -1.38 4.19 2.88
CA PHE A 77 -2.29 3.75 1.82
C PHE A 77 -3.14 2.57 2.26
N SER A 78 -4.15 2.23 1.48
CA SER A 78 -4.88 0.97 1.61
C SER A 78 -5.18 0.43 0.21
N PRO A 79 -5.10 -0.90 -0.02
CA PRO A 79 -5.50 -1.49 -1.29
C PRO A 79 -6.99 -1.32 -1.61
N ASP A 80 -7.84 -1.14 -0.58
CA ASP A 80 -9.30 -0.95 -0.73
C ASP A 80 -9.69 0.52 -0.97
N CYS A 81 -8.70 1.41 -1.12
CA CYS A 81 -8.90 2.85 -1.29
C CYS A 81 -8.71 3.25 -2.76
N PRO A 82 -9.78 3.62 -3.49
CA PRO A 82 -9.68 3.98 -4.91
C PRO A 82 -8.74 5.18 -5.19
N TYR A 83 -8.68 6.14 -4.26
CA TYR A 83 -7.79 7.29 -4.38
C TYR A 83 -6.31 6.90 -4.20
N CYS A 84 -6.04 5.94 -3.33
CA CYS A 84 -4.70 5.39 -3.11
C CYS A 84 -4.25 4.63 -4.37
N MET A 85 -5.13 3.81 -4.93
CA MET A 85 -4.87 3.08 -6.17
C MET A 85 -4.58 4.00 -7.36
N LYS A 86 -5.11 5.23 -7.36
CA LYS A 86 -4.76 6.28 -8.32
C LYS A 86 -3.47 7.01 -7.96
N MET A 87 -3.26 7.36 -6.69
CA MET A 87 -2.12 8.16 -6.24
C MET A 87 -0.79 7.42 -6.33
N THR A 88 -0.74 6.16 -5.87
CA THR A 88 0.50 5.39 -5.80
C THR A 88 1.26 5.30 -7.15
N PRO A 89 0.60 4.99 -8.30
CA PRO A 89 1.31 4.94 -9.60
C PRO A 89 1.81 6.30 -10.11
N MET A 90 1.34 7.42 -9.55
CA MET A 90 1.89 8.76 -9.81
C MET A 90 3.05 9.07 -8.85
N LEU A 91 2.85 8.79 -7.55
CA LEU A 91 3.80 9.07 -6.48
C LEU A 91 5.13 8.34 -6.67
N MET A 92 5.09 7.03 -6.92
CA MET A 92 6.30 6.20 -6.89
C MET A 92 7.29 6.53 -8.03
N PRO A 93 6.85 6.77 -9.29
CA PRO A 93 7.76 7.25 -10.33
C PRO A 93 8.39 8.61 -10.02
N ILE A 94 7.60 9.57 -9.52
CA ILE A 94 8.10 10.91 -9.16
C ILE A 94 9.14 10.82 -8.04
N ALA A 95 8.85 10.04 -7.00
CA ALA A 95 9.78 9.80 -5.90
C ALA A 95 11.08 9.15 -6.38
N LYS A 96 10.97 8.16 -7.28
CA LYS A 96 12.14 7.51 -7.89
C LYS A 96 13.00 8.47 -8.70
N GLU A 97 12.37 9.31 -9.54
CA GLU A 97 13.07 10.33 -10.33
C GLU A 97 13.85 11.31 -9.44
N LYS A 98 13.26 11.69 -8.30
CA LYS A 98 13.87 12.60 -7.32
C LYS A 98 14.84 11.89 -6.35
N GLY A 99 15.00 10.58 -6.42
CA GLY A 99 15.81 9.82 -5.45
C GLY A 99 15.31 9.95 -4.01
N ILE A 100 13.99 9.97 -3.84
CA ILE A 100 13.30 9.98 -2.54
C ILE A 100 12.83 8.56 -2.25
N HIS A 101 13.21 8.02 -1.09
CA HIS A 101 12.69 6.75 -0.63
C HIS A 101 11.36 6.98 0.11
N VAL A 102 10.28 6.45 -0.44
CA VAL A 102 8.95 6.51 0.17
C VAL A 102 8.67 5.21 0.90
N TYR A 103 8.49 5.27 2.23
CA TYR A 103 8.09 4.16 3.08
C TYR A 103 6.57 3.97 3.04
N GLN A 104 6.11 2.84 2.52
CA GLN A 104 4.70 2.57 2.27
C GLN A 104 4.07 1.82 3.45
N TYR A 105 3.18 2.47 4.18
CA TYR A 105 2.48 1.93 5.33
C TYR A 105 1.07 1.50 4.92
N ASN A 106 0.75 0.21 5.05
CA ASN A 106 -0.56 -0.33 4.69
C ASN A 106 -1.55 -0.19 5.86
N MET A 107 -2.48 0.75 5.73
CA MET A 107 -3.54 1.04 6.69
C MET A 107 -4.60 -0.05 6.78
N LEU A 108 -4.74 -0.92 5.78
CA LEU A 108 -5.64 -2.07 5.89
C LEU A 108 -5.08 -3.08 6.89
N GLU A 109 -3.78 -3.33 6.82
CA GLU A 109 -3.11 -4.31 7.67
C GLU A 109 -2.78 -3.75 9.06
N TYR A 110 -2.37 -2.49 9.18
CA TYR A 110 -1.82 -1.95 10.43
C TYR A 110 -2.58 -0.74 10.97
N LYS A 111 -3.91 -0.72 10.83
CA LYS A 111 -4.73 0.43 11.25
C LYS A 111 -4.57 0.78 12.74
N GLN A 112 -4.41 -0.22 13.60
CA GLN A 112 -4.41 -0.02 15.06
C GLN A 112 -3.09 0.60 15.52
N GLU A 113 -2.00 0.22 14.87
CA GLU A 113 -0.64 0.65 15.13
C GLU A 113 -0.36 2.05 14.55
N ALA A 114 -1.25 2.56 13.68
CA ALA A 114 -1.11 3.86 13.05
C ALA A 114 -1.52 5.05 13.94
N ALA A 115 -2.06 4.80 15.13
CA ALA A 115 -2.53 5.84 16.06
C ALA A 115 -1.49 6.95 16.34
N PRO A 116 -0.20 6.66 16.56
CA PRO A 116 0.81 7.69 16.82
C PRO A 116 1.01 8.69 15.68
N TYR A 117 0.66 8.33 14.44
CA TYR A 117 0.84 9.18 13.26
C TYR A 117 -0.38 10.08 12.98
N GLY A 118 -1.45 9.97 13.76
CA GLY A 118 -2.65 10.81 13.61
C GLY A 118 -3.28 10.72 12.21
N ILE A 119 -3.30 9.52 11.61
CA ILE A 119 -3.88 9.32 10.27
C ILE A 119 -5.40 9.23 10.37
N THR A 120 -6.08 10.29 9.93
CA THR A 120 -7.55 10.37 9.90
C THR A 120 -8.15 10.04 8.52
N GLY A 121 -7.31 9.96 7.48
CA GLY A 121 -7.71 9.58 6.13
C GLY A 121 -6.50 9.17 5.29
N TRP A 122 -6.73 8.38 4.24
CA TRP A 122 -5.72 7.95 3.28
C TRP A 122 -6.23 8.12 1.83
N PRO A 123 -5.34 8.40 0.86
CA PRO A 123 -3.88 8.40 0.99
C PRO A 123 -3.35 9.56 1.85
N ALA A 124 -2.25 9.36 2.57
CA ALA A 124 -1.55 10.43 3.26
C ALA A 124 -0.04 10.33 3.02
N LEU A 125 0.58 11.43 2.65
CA LEU A 125 2.03 11.55 2.46
C LEU A 125 2.58 12.50 3.52
N ILE A 126 3.53 12.04 4.31
CA ILE A 126 4.09 12.76 5.45
C ILE A 126 5.60 12.77 5.35
N GLN A 127 6.19 13.94 5.56
CA GLN A 127 7.63 14.09 5.71
C GLN A 127 7.97 14.29 7.19
N TYR A 128 8.97 13.55 7.64
CA TYR A 128 9.57 13.71 8.95
C TYR A 128 11.04 14.14 8.82
N GLU A 129 11.47 15.02 9.72
CA GLU A 129 12.87 15.43 9.92
C GLU A 129 13.12 15.58 11.42
N ASP A 130 14.31 15.18 11.90
CA ASP A 130 14.66 15.20 13.33
C ASP A 130 13.60 14.52 14.23
N GLY A 131 12.97 13.46 13.69
CA GLY A 131 11.91 12.70 14.35
C GLY A 131 10.58 13.44 14.53
N LYS A 132 10.39 14.56 13.83
CA LYS A 132 9.16 15.37 13.87
C LYS A 132 8.53 15.45 12.49
N GLU A 133 7.21 15.51 12.47
CA GLU A 133 6.47 15.81 11.25
C GLU A 133 6.74 17.26 10.83
N VAL A 134 7.23 17.45 9.61
CA VAL A 134 7.50 18.78 9.02
C VAL A 134 6.53 19.14 7.91
N GLY A 135 5.84 18.16 7.33
CA GLY A 135 4.88 18.38 6.26
C GLY A 135 3.94 17.20 6.04
N ARG A 136 2.71 17.48 5.63
CA ARG A 136 1.67 16.48 5.38
C ARG A 136 0.76 16.88 4.22
N MET A 137 0.47 15.92 3.35
CA MET A 137 -0.59 15.98 2.35
C MET A 137 -1.57 14.82 2.58
N VAL A 138 -2.87 15.14 2.69
CA VAL A 138 -3.95 14.15 2.89
C VAL A 138 -4.89 14.16 1.70
N GLY A 139 -5.26 12.97 1.24
CA GLY A 139 -6.10 12.76 0.08
C GLY A 139 -5.35 12.85 -1.24
N LEU A 140 -6.05 12.52 -2.31
CA LEU A 140 -5.59 12.77 -3.68
C LEU A 140 -6.10 14.16 -4.11
N PRO A 141 -5.21 15.11 -4.43
CA PRO A 141 -5.63 16.41 -4.93
C PRO A 141 -6.53 16.29 -6.17
N PRO A 142 -7.67 17.00 -6.22
CA PRO A 142 -8.63 16.88 -7.33
C PRO A 142 -8.09 17.48 -8.62
N GLU A 143 -7.26 18.51 -8.51
CA GLU A 143 -6.63 19.19 -9.63
C GLU A 143 -5.13 18.93 -9.60
N LYS A 144 -4.58 18.54 -10.75
CA LYS A 144 -3.14 18.38 -10.98
C LYS A 144 -2.38 17.61 -9.88
N PRO A 145 -2.80 16.38 -9.54
CA PRO A 145 -2.21 15.61 -8.43
C PRO A 145 -0.70 15.38 -8.56
N GLU A 146 -0.17 15.22 -9.78
CA GLU A 146 1.28 15.08 -9.98
C GLU A 146 2.06 16.36 -9.64
N GLU A 147 1.51 17.55 -9.95
CA GLU A 147 2.12 18.82 -9.60
C GLU A 147 2.15 18.99 -8.08
N ALA A 148 1.04 18.69 -7.40
CA ALA A 148 0.97 18.74 -5.95
C ALA A 148 1.97 17.78 -5.25
N ILE A 149 2.16 16.57 -5.79
CA ILE A 149 3.18 15.63 -5.29
C ILE A 149 4.60 16.21 -5.48
N LYS A 150 4.87 16.82 -6.63
CA LYS A 150 6.18 17.45 -6.91
C LYS A 150 6.43 18.66 -6.00
N GLU A 151 5.41 19.46 -5.74
CA GLU A 151 5.47 20.60 -4.82
C GLU A 151 5.73 20.14 -3.39
N PHE A 152 5.02 19.11 -2.92
CA PHE A 152 5.27 18.50 -1.61
C PHE A 152 6.75 18.08 -1.45
N PHE A 153 7.30 17.38 -2.44
CA PHE A 153 8.70 16.98 -2.39
C PHE A 153 9.66 18.17 -2.43
N LYS A 154 9.38 19.16 -3.28
CA LYS A 154 10.20 20.37 -3.36
C LYS A 154 10.23 21.11 -2.02
N GLU A 155 9.07 21.23 -1.37
CA GLU A 155 8.92 21.96 -0.11
C GLU A 155 9.60 21.24 1.06
N TYR A 156 9.36 19.93 1.22
CA TYR A 156 9.75 19.22 2.44
C TYR A 156 10.99 18.33 2.29
N THR A 157 11.51 18.12 1.07
CA THR A 157 12.73 17.31 0.87
C THR A 157 13.85 18.07 0.14
N GLY A 158 13.55 19.28 -0.36
CA GLY A 158 14.46 20.06 -1.20
C GLY A 158 14.76 19.45 -2.56
N LYS A 159 14.04 18.39 -2.98
CA LYS A 159 14.27 17.65 -4.23
C LYS A 159 13.15 17.79 -5.25
#